data_AF-A0A2M8PE61-F1
#
_entry.id   AF-A0A2M8PE61-F1
#
_cell.length_a   1.000
_cell.length_b   1.000
_cell.length_c   1.000
_cell.angle_alpha   90.00
_cell.angle_beta   90.00
_cell.angle_gamma   90.00
#
_symmetry.space_group_name_H-M   'P 1'
#
loop_
_entity.id
_entity.type
_entity.pdbx_description
1 polymer ?
#
loop_
_entity_poly.entity_id
_entity_poly.type
_entity_poly.pdbx_seq_one_letter_code
_entity_poly.pdbx_strand_id
1 'polypeptide(L)' 'ADLVLMADDLSRVAYAMRLSRRARRVVFQNIAFSLSVIAILVVSALGLNLALPLGVIGHEGSTIIVVLNGLRLLTYR' A
#
# COMPACT_ATOMS: atom_id res chain seq x y z
N ALA A 1 -15.09 11.67 -30.70
CA ALA A 1 -14.60 12.91 -30.09
C ALA A 1 -15.74 13.39 -29.22
N ASP A 2 -15.77 12.97 -27.94
CA ASP A 2 -17.00 13.08 -27.13
C ASP A 2 -16.69 13.34 -25.66
N LEU A 3 -15.83 14.32 -25.41
CA LEU A 3 -15.71 14.94 -24.09
C LEU A 3 -16.06 16.41 -24.27
N VAL A 4 -17.35 16.72 -24.18
CA VAL A 4 -17.82 18.10 -24.00
C VAL A 4 -17.42 18.49 -22.59
N LEU A 5 -16.27 19.16 -22.48
CA LEU A 5 -15.74 19.74 -21.25
C LEU A 5 -16.70 20.84 -20.77
N MET A 6 -17.58 20.54 -19.82
CA MET A 6 -18.14 21.58 -18.95
C MET A 6 -17.00 22.08 -18.05
N ALA A 7 -16.41 23.21 -18.46
CA ALA A 7 -15.13 23.73 -17.96
C ALA A 7 -15.11 24.03 -16.45
N ASP A 8 -16.27 24.24 -15.82
CA ASP A 8 -16.35 24.53 -14.39
C ASP A 8 -16.17 23.29 -13.49
N ASP A 9 -16.65 22.12 -13.91
CA ASP A 9 -16.54 20.88 -13.12
C ASP A 9 -15.38 19.98 -13.55
N LEU A 10 -14.91 20.09 -14.80
CA LEU A 10 -13.82 19.24 -15.26
C LEU A 10 -12.49 19.54 -14.57
N SER A 11 -12.31 20.77 -14.07
CA SER A 11 -11.19 21.12 -13.20
C SER A 11 -11.18 20.26 -11.92
N ARG A 12 -12.35 20.03 -11.30
CA ARG A 12 -12.53 19.18 -10.11
C ARG A 12 -12.36 17.71 -10.44
N VAL A 13 -12.87 17.25 -11.59
CA VAL A 13 -12.69 15.85 -12.06
C VAL A 13 -11.23 15.57 -12.41
N ALA A 14 -10.54 16.49 -13.10
CA ALA A 14 -9.12 16.38 -13.41
C ALA A 14 -8.25 16.42 -12.14
N TYR A 15 -8.63 17.23 -11.14
CA TYR A 15 -8.00 17.26 -9.82
C TYR A 15 -8.20 15.94 -9.06
N ALA A 16 -9.43 15.44 -8.98
CA ALA A 16 -9.75 14.15 -8.36
C ALA A 16 -9.03 12.98 -9.05
N MET A 17 -8.92 13.00 -10.38
CA MET A 17 -8.14 12.01 -11.14
C MET A 17 -6.64 12.09 -10.82
N ARG A 18 -6.05 13.28 -10.69
CA ARG A 18 -4.65 13.44 -10.28
C ARG A 18 -4.41 12.92 -8.86
N LEU A 19 -5.32 13.20 -7.94
CA LEU A 19 -5.27 12.71 -6.56
C LEU A 19 -5.42 11.18 -6.51
N SER A 20 -6.39 10.64 -7.25
CA SER A 20 -6.65 9.21 -7.36
C SER A 20 -5.46 8.44 -7.96
N ARG A 21 -4.75 9.01 -8.94
CA ARG A 21 -3.50 8.42 -9.47
C ARG A 21 -2.38 8.38 -8.44
N ARG A 22 -2.25 9.40 -7.58
CA ARG A 22 -1.30 9.40 -6.47
C ARG A 22 -1.68 8.36 -5.43
N ALA A 23 -2.94 8.34 -5.00
CA ALA A 23 -3.46 7.33 -4.09
C ALA A 23 -3.30 5.90 -4.64
N ARG A 24 -3.47 5.69 -5.94
CA ARG A 24 -3.25 4.38 -6.58
C ARG A 24 -1.81 3.93 -6.49
N ARG A 25 -0.82 4.81 -6.72
CA ARG A 25 0.61 4.46 -6.57
C ARG A 25 0.91 3.97 -5.16
N VAL A 26 0.28 4.59 -4.18
CA VAL A 26 0.43 4.30 -2.75
C VAL A 26 -0.18 2.96 -2.39
N VAL A 27 -1.40 2.71 -2.85
CA VAL A 27 -2.06 1.41 -2.67
C VAL A 27 -1.21 0.29 -3.27
N PHE A 28 -0.66 0.50 -4.47
CA PHE A 28 0.24 -0.49 -5.08
C PHE A 28 1.53 -0.71 -4.30
N GLN A 29 2.12 0.33 -3.69
CA GLN A 29 3.28 0.18 -2.81
C GLN A 29 2.95 -0.62 -1.55
N ASN A 30 1.81 -0.35 -0.91
CA ASN A 30 1.37 -1.11 0.26
C ASN A 30 1.08 -2.58 -0.09
N ILE A 31 0.40 -2.83 -1.22
CA ILE A 31 0.14 -4.20 -1.68
C ILE A 31 1.46 -4.92 -1.93
N ALA A 32 2.40 -4.31 -2.67
CA ALA A 32 3.69 -4.91 -2.95
C ALA A 32 4.49 -5.21 -1.67
N PHE A 33 4.48 -4.28 -0.70
CA PHE A 33 5.16 -4.45 0.58
C PHE A 33 4.52 -5.58 1.41
N SER A 34 3.20 -5.59 1.58
CA SER A 34 2.49 -6.66 2.28
C SER A 34 2.71 -8.03 1.63
N LEU A 35 2.72 -8.10 0.28
CA LEU A 35 3.01 -9.35 -0.44
C LEU A 35 4.44 -9.84 -0.16
N SER A 36 5.41 -8.92 -0.16
CA SER A 36 6.81 -9.27 0.08
C SER A 36 7.04 -9.82 1.50
N VAL A 37 6.37 -9.24 2.50
CA VAL A 37 6.39 -9.73 3.88
C VAL A 37 5.82 -11.14 3.98
N ILE A 38 4.63 -11.37 3.38
CA ILE A 38 3.98 -12.69 3.39
C ILE A 38 4.89 -13.72 2.71
N ALA A 39 5.47 -13.38 1.56
CA ALA A 39 6.38 -14.27 0.83
C ALA A 39 7.61 -14.65 1.68
N ILE A 40 8.24 -13.67 2.34
CA ILE A 40 9.36 -13.92 3.26
C ILE A 40 8.93 -14.84 4.40
N LEU A 41 7.76 -14.59 5.01
CA LEU A 41 7.26 -15.40 6.12
C LEU A 41 7.02 -16.85 5.69
N VAL A 42 6.42 -17.06 4.51
CA VAL A 42 6.14 -18.39 3.96
C VAL A 42 7.43 -19.14 3.64
N VAL A 43 8.38 -18.51 2.94
CA VAL A 43 9.69 -19.11 2.64
C VAL A 43 10.43 -19.48 3.94
N SER A 44 10.35 -18.61 4.94
CA SER A 44 11.00 -18.81 6.23
C SER A 44 10.34 -19.94 7.03
N ALA A 45 9.00 -20.03 7.00
CA ALA A 45 8.25 -21.10 7.64
C ALA A 45 8.51 -22.48 6.99
N LEU A 46 8.61 -22.53 5.67
CA LEU A 46 8.84 -23.78 4.92
C LEU A 46 10.31 -24.22 4.91
N GLY A 47 11.26 -23.27 4.91
CA GLY A 47 12.68 -23.55 4.72
C GLY A 47 13.52 -23.65 6.00
N LEU A 48 13.12 -22.99 7.10
CA LEU A 48 14.02 -22.76 8.24
C LEU A 48 13.53 -23.36 9.58
N ASN A 49 12.41 -24.09 9.62
CA ASN A 49 11.84 -24.63 10.88
C ASN A 49 11.84 -23.59 12.02
N LEU A 50 11.51 -22.35 11.66
CA LEU A 50 11.58 -21.24 12.59
C LEU A 50 10.66 -21.49 13.77
N ALA A 51 11.21 -21.31 14.97
CA ALA A 51 10.45 -21.37 16.20
C ALA A 51 9.24 -20.43 16.06
N LEU A 52 8.03 -20.98 16.23
CA LEU A 52 6.76 -20.27 16.13
C LEU A 52 6.76 -18.86 16.77
N PRO A 53 7.42 -18.61 17.93
CA PRO A 53 7.48 -17.27 18.53
C PRO A 53 8.18 -16.21 17.67
N LEU A 54 9.26 -16.58 16.96
CA LEU A 54 9.99 -15.65 16.07
C LEU A 54 9.17 -15.31 14.82
N GLY A 55 8.41 -16.29 14.30
CA GLY A 55 7.50 -16.08 13.17
C GLY A 55 6.37 -15.10 13.52
N VAL A 56 5.78 -15.23 14.72
CA VAL A 56 4.73 -14.33 15.20
C VAL A 56 5.25 -12.90 15.39
N ILE A 57 6.41 -12.71 16.01
CA ILE A 57 7.02 -11.38 16.18
C ILE A 57 7.34 -10.74 14.82
N GLY A 58 7.84 -11.52 13.85
CA GLY A 58 8.07 -11.02 12.49
C GLY A 58 6.77 -10.61 11.80
N HIS A 59 5.70 -11.40 11.94
CA HIS A 59 4.40 -11.11 11.35
C HIS A 59 3.75 -9.86 11.98
N GLU A 60 3.62 -9.82 13.30
CA GLU A 60 3.05 -8.69 14.06
C GLU A 60 3.92 -7.42 13.96
N GLY A 61 5.25 -7.56 13.91
CA GLY A 61 6.16 -6.44 13.70
C GLY A 61 6.05 -5.86 12.29
N SER A 62 5.85 -6.71 11.28
CA SER A 62 5.70 -6.27 9.90
C SER A 62 4.41 -5.48 9.67
N THR A 63 3.29 -5.87 10.30
CA THR A 63 2.01 -5.14 10.19
C THR A 63 2.12 -3.74 10.77
N ILE A 64 2.86 -3.54 11.87
CA ILE A 64 3.14 -2.19 12.41
C ILE A 64 3.92 -1.34 11.38
N ILE A 65 4.93 -1.91 10.72
CA ILE A 65 5.70 -1.19 9.68
C ILE A 65 4.81 -0.85 8.47
N VAL A 66 3.95 -1.76 8.03
CA VAL A 66 2.97 -1.51 6.95
C VAL A 66 2.05 -0.34 7.34
N VAL A 67 1.49 -0.38 8.55
CA VAL A 67 0.56 0.65 9.06
C VAL A 67 1.27 2.01 9.19
N LEU A 68 2.51 2.04 9.68
CA LEU A 68 3.33 3.27 9.71
C LEU A 68 3.62 3.81 8.31
N ASN A 69 3.89 2.94 7.33
CA ASN A 69 4.07 3.36 5.94
C ASN A 69 2.77 3.93 5.35
N GLY A 70 1.62 3.34 5.68
CA GLY A 70 0.29 3.86 5.35
C GLY A 70 -0.02 5.22 6.01
N LEU A 71 0.36 5.40 7.28
CA LEU A 71 0.18 6.66 8.02
C LEU A 71 1.07 7.78 7.49
N ARG A 72 2.33 7.49 7.12
CA ARG A 72 3.24 8.44 6.47
C ARG A 72 2.61 9.06 5.22
N LEU A 73 1.73 8.31 4.58
CA LEU A 73 1.03 8.69 3.38
C LEU A 73 -0.20 9.57 3.60
N LEU A 74 -0.82 9.50 4.77
CA LEU A 74 -1.79 10.49 5.22
C LEU A 74 -1.13 11.81 5.66
N THR A 75 0.14 11.75 6.09
CA THR A 75 0.88 12.95 6.54
C THR A 75 1.37 13.83 5.39
N TYR A 76 1.38 13.34 4.15
CA TYR A 76 1.62 14.20 2.99
C TYR A 76 0.33 14.97 2.63
N ARG A 77 0.28 16.23 3.05
CA ARG A 77 -0.76 17.23 2.71
C ARG A 77 -1.08 17.29 1.22
#